data_AF-A0A3A5HQG7-F1
#
_entry.id   AF-A0A3A5HQG7-F1
#
_cell.length_a   1.000
_cell.length_b   1.000
_cell.length_c   1.000
_cell.angle_alpha   90.00
_cell.angle_beta   90.00
_cell.angle_gamma   90.00
#
_symmetry.space_group_name_H-M   'P 1'
#
loop_
_entity.id
_entity.type
_entity.pdbx_description
1 polymer ?
#
loop_
_entity_poly.entity_id
_entity_poly.type
_entity_poly.pdbx_seq_one_letter_code
_entity_poly.pdbx_strand_id
1 'polypeptide(L)'
;MPEELDGTGFFLFAQKSFSKSQILLRDYYNEREIMVVIHEMVDEVAMRLRLHHAAARKITLAISYSRDIEERDLNIKRSCLDRQTARKT
;
A
#
# COMPACT_ATOMS: atom_id res chain seq x y z
N MET A 1 -27.13 -34.26 -0.04
CA MET A 1 -27.73 -33.34 0.94
C MET A 1 -27.19 -33.71 2.31
N PRO A 2 -26.02 -33.14 2.65
CA PRO A 2 -25.91 -32.18 3.76
C PRO A 2 -24.92 -31.04 3.38
N GLU A 3 -24.81 -29.85 3.96
CA GLU A 3 -25.49 -29.11 5.01
C GLU A 3 -25.64 -27.66 4.52
N GLU A 4 -26.80 -27.06 4.75
CA GLU A 4 -26.99 -25.61 4.65
C GLU A 4 -26.29 -24.95 5.84
N LEU A 5 -25.05 -24.50 5.64
CA LEU A 5 -24.35 -23.64 6.57
C LEU A 5 -24.79 -22.18 6.32
N ASP A 6 -25.66 -21.74 7.22
CA ASP A 6 -25.80 -20.40 7.78
C ASP A 6 -25.46 -19.20 6.89
N GLY A 7 -26.53 -18.59 6.36
CA GLY A 7 -26.54 -17.28 5.70
C GLY A 7 -26.22 -16.07 6.59
N THR A 8 -25.21 -16.17 7.46
CA THR A 8 -24.67 -15.07 8.26
C THR A 8 -23.18 -15.33 8.56
N GLY A 9 -22.34 -15.31 7.53
CA GLY A 9 -20.91 -15.53 7.70
C GLY A 9 -20.08 -14.88 6.62
N PHE A 10 -19.35 -13.82 6.98
CA PHE A 10 -18.15 -13.36 6.27
C PHE A 10 -18.35 -12.58 4.95
N PHE A 11 -19.31 -11.65 4.90
CA PHE A 11 -19.08 -10.37 4.20
C PHE A 11 -18.04 -9.53 4.98
N LEU A 12 -16.91 -10.12 5.35
CA LEU A 12 -15.75 -9.41 5.85
C LEU A 12 -15.10 -8.79 4.63
N PHE A 13 -15.68 -7.65 4.25
CA PHE A 13 -15.10 -6.58 3.46
C PHE A 13 -13.88 -7.04 2.68
N ALA A 14 -14.06 -7.53 1.45
CA ALA A 14 -12.96 -7.68 0.51
C ALA A 14 -12.19 -6.34 0.55
N GLN A 15 -11.04 -6.32 1.21
CA GLN A 15 -10.30 -5.09 1.43
C GLN A 15 -9.90 -4.59 0.06
N LYS A 16 -10.58 -3.52 -0.41
CA LYS A 16 -10.40 -2.97 -1.76
C LYS A 16 -8.98 -2.46 -2.00
N SER A 17 -8.20 -2.28 -0.95
CA SER A 17 -6.83 -1.78 -1.01
C SER A 17 -5.99 -2.37 0.11
N PHE A 18 -4.75 -2.74 -0.22
CA PHE A 18 -3.72 -3.09 0.74
C PHE A 18 -2.93 -1.83 1.09
N SER A 19 -2.73 -1.58 2.38
CA SER A 19 -1.93 -0.45 2.86
C SER A 19 -1.21 -0.82 4.16
N LYS A 20 -0.10 -0.12 4.42
CA LYS A 20 0.66 -0.20 5.66
C LYS A 20 0.90 1.23 6.13
N SER A 21 0.62 1.47 7.41
CA SER A 21 0.91 2.73 8.09
C SER A 21 1.64 2.41 9.38
N GLN A 22 2.66 3.20 9.71
CA GLN A 22 3.45 3.04 10.92
C GLN A 22 3.94 4.41 11.40
N ILE A 23 3.99 4.58 12.71
CA ILE A 23 4.66 5.72 13.35
C ILE A 23 6.08 5.26 13.69
N LEU A 24 7.07 6.02 13.22
CA LEU A 24 8.47 5.78 13.53
C LEU A 24 8.80 6.43 14.87
N LEU A 25 9.53 5.72 15.74
CA LEU A 25 9.90 6.18 17.08
C LEU A 25 11.25 6.91 17.11
N ARG A 26 11.90 7.05 15.95
CA ARG A 26 13.21 7.68 15.79
C ARG A 26 13.19 8.55 14.54
N ASP A 27 13.88 9.68 14.62
CA ASP A 27 14.12 10.57 13.48
C ASP A 27 15.22 10.01 12.58
N TYR A 28 14.94 10.03 11.28
CA TYR A 28 15.85 9.57 10.23
C TYR A 28 16.32 10.76 9.40
N TYR A 29 17.63 10.97 9.36
CA TYR A 29 18.25 12.06 8.59
C TYR A 29 19.02 11.54 7.36
N ASN A 30 19.31 10.23 7.33
CA ASN A 30 20.03 9.60 6.23
C ASN A 30 19.04 9.06 5.19
N GLU A 31 19.18 9.52 3.95
CA GLU A 31 18.36 9.08 2.81
C GLU A 31 18.35 7.55 2.66
N ARG A 32 19.48 6.88 2.90
CA ARG A 32 19.56 5.41 2.78
C ARG A 32 18.68 4.70 3.80
N GLU A 33 18.67 5.19 5.04
CA GLU A 33 17.83 4.59 6.09
C GLU A 33 16.35 4.82 5.79
N ILE A 34 15.99 6.01 5.33
CA ILE A 34 14.63 6.33 4.90
C ILE A 34 14.20 5.41 3.74
N MET A 35 15.06 5.21 2.75
CA MET A 35 14.79 4.30 1.63
C MET A 35 14.59 2.85 2.08
N VAL A 36 15.40 2.36 3.05
CA VAL A 36 15.25 1.01 3.61
C VAL A 36 13.87 0.84 4.25
N VAL A 37 13.44 1.79 5.08
CA VAL A 37 12.11 1.74 5.72
C VAL A 37 10.99 1.71 4.68
N ILE A 38 11.07 2.57 3.66
CA ILE A 38 10.06 2.59 2.58
C ILE A 38 10.04 1.25 1.82
N HIS A 39 11.21 0.67 1.52
CA HIS A 39 11.30 -0.62 0.85
C HIS A 39 10.68 -1.74 1.67
N GLU A 40 10.96 -1.81 2.97
CA GLU A 40 10.38 -2.80 3.87
C GLU A 40 8.85 -2.71 3.91
N MET A 41 8.30 -1.49 4.00
CA MET A 41 6.86 -1.25 3.96
C MET A 41 6.23 -1.68 2.62
N VAL A 42 6.90 -1.39 1.51
CA VAL A 42 6.44 -1.77 0.16
C VAL A 42 6.48 -3.29 -0.02
N ASP A 43 7.53 -3.95 0.46
CA ASP A 43 7.67 -5.41 0.35
C ASP A 43 6.58 -6.15 1.13
N GLU A 44 6.20 -5.68 2.32
CA GLU A 44 5.09 -6.26 3.08
C GLU A 44 3.75 -6.12 2.32
N VAL A 45 3.49 -4.95 1.73
CA VAL A 45 2.26 -4.71 0.94
C VAL A 45 2.28 -5.52 -0.36
N ALA A 46 3.42 -5.60 -1.04
CA ALA A 46 3.59 -6.38 -2.26
C ALA A 46 3.42 -7.88 -2.01
N MET A 47 3.95 -8.40 -0.90
CA MET A 47 3.75 -9.78 -0.48
C MET A 47 2.26 -10.07 -0.27
N ARG A 48 1.54 -9.19 0.45
CA ARG A 48 0.08 -9.34 0.64
C ARG A 48 -0.67 -9.30 -0.69
N LEU A 49 -0.36 -8.37 -1.59
CA LEU A 49 -0.96 -8.31 -2.92
C LEU A 49 -0.78 -9.62 -3.69
N ARG A 50 0.43 -10.20 -3.67
CA ARG A 50 0.73 -11.48 -4.33
C ARG A 50 -0.03 -12.65 -3.69
N LEU A 51 -0.11 -12.70 -2.35
CA LEU A 51 -0.86 -13.74 -1.63
C LEU A 51 -2.36 -13.71 -1.98
N HIS A 52 -2.91 -12.54 -2.25
CA HIS A 52 -4.29 -12.36 -2.67
C HIS A 52 -4.50 -12.37 -4.20
N HIS A 53 -3.47 -12.71 -4.98
CA HIS A 53 -3.49 -12.71 -6.45
C HIS A 53 -4.03 -11.41 -7.07
N ALA A 54 -3.77 -10.26 -6.42
CA ALA A 54 -4.29 -8.96 -6.80
C ALA A 54 -3.18 -8.04 -7.34
N ALA A 55 -3.52 -7.19 -8.32
CA ALA A 55 -2.64 -6.16 -8.85
C ALA A 55 -3.12 -4.76 -8.44
N ALA A 56 -2.21 -3.92 -7.93
CA ALA A 56 -2.52 -2.55 -7.55
C ALA A 56 -2.47 -1.61 -8.77
N ARG A 57 -3.55 -0.86 -9.01
CA ARG A 57 -3.60 0.18 -10.07
C ARG A 57 -3.04 1.53 -9.61
N LYS A 58 -3.15 1.84 -8.32
CA LYS A 58 -2.76 3.11 -7.72
C LYS A 58 -1.95 2.86 -6.45
N ILE A 59 -0.84 3.58 -6.32
CA ILE A 59 0.02 3.59 -5.14
C ILE A 59 -0.05 4.98 -4.53
N THR A 60 -0.19 5.04 -3.20
CA THR A 60 -0.17 6.28 -2.42
C THR A 60 0.88 6.14 -1.35
N LEU A 61 1.80 7.10 -1.27
CA LEU A 61 2.79 7.23 -0.23
C LEU A 61 2.54 8.55 0.52
N ALA A 62 2.41 8.46 1.83
CA ALA A 62 2.27 9.61 2.71
C ALA A 62 3.36 9.53 3.77
N ILE A 63 4.13 10.60 3.91
CA ILE A 63 5.19 10.76 4.90
C ILE A 63 4.92 12.08 5.61
N SER A 64 4.81 12.05 6.93
CA SER A 64 4.67 13.23 7.76
C SER A 64 5.94 13.43 8.57
N TYR A 65 6.36 14.67 8.74
CA TYR A 65 7.55 15.00 9.52
C TYR A 65 7.22 15.06 11.01
N SER A 66 8.25 15.00 11.85
CA SER A 66 8.10 15.23 13.30
C SER A 66 7.60 16.66 13.54
N ARG A 67 6.87 16.85 14.65
CA ARG A 67 6.29 18.16 15.04
C ARG A 67 7.33 19.27 15.18
N ASP A 68 8.59 18.91 15.35
CA ASP A 68 9.70 19.85 15.51
C ASP A 68 10.20 20.42 14.17
N ILE A 69 9.70 19.90 13.04
CA ILE A 69 10.08 20.33 11.68
C ILE A 69 8.88 21.04 11.04
N GLU A 70 8.98 22.33 10.75
CA GLU A 70 7.93 23.14 10.10
C GLU A 70 7.76 22.86 8.59
N GLU A 71 8.12 21.66 8.13
CA GLU A 71 8.00 21.28 6.72
C GLU A 71 6.61 20.73 6.39
N ARG A 72 6.25 20.80 5.10
CA ARG A 72 5.00 20.23 4.62
C ARG A 72 5.11 18.71 4.52
N ASP A 73 4.11 18.01 5.04
CA ASP A 73 3.93 16.59 4.83
C ASP A 73 3.95 16.23 3.33
N LEU A 74 4.65 15.14 3.01
CA LEU A 74 4.79 14.62 1.66
C LEU A 74 3.67 13.62 1.38
N ASN A 75 2.70 13.99 0.54
CA ASN A 75 1.67 13.07 0.05
C ASN A 75 1.75 12.93 -1.47
N ILE A 76 2.21 11.77 -1.93
CA ILE A 76 2.39 11.49 -3.34
C ILE A 76 1.48 10.32 -3.75
N LYS A 77 0.71 10.55 -4.81
CA LYS A 77 -0.17 9.54 -5.42
C LYS A 77 0.26 9.31 -6.85
N ARG A 78 0.49 8.05 -7.23
CA ARG A 78 0.82 7.66 -8.60
C ARG A 78 -0.06 6.50 -9.03
N SER A 79 -0.69 6.62 -10.18
CA SER A 79 -1.35 5.50 -10.86
C SER A 79 -0.40 4.89 -11.87
N CYS A 80 -0.39 3.57 -11.98
CA CYS A 80 0.23 2.92 -13.12
C CYS A 80 -0.60 3.31 -14.36
N LEU A 81 0.05 3.93 -15.35
CA LEU A 81 -0.57 4.24 -16.63
C LEU A 81 -0.83 2.90 -17.34
N ASP A 82 -2.05 2.67 -17.82
CA ASP A 82 -2.32 1.48 -18.63
C ASP A 82 -1.35 1.46 -19.82
N ARG A 83 -0.54 0.40 -19.91
CA ARG A 83 0.21 0.05 -21.12
C ARG A 83 -0.77 -0.45 -22.21
N GLN A 84 -1.79 0.33 -22.55
CA GLN A 84 -2.71 0.03 -23.64
C GLN A 84 -2.68 1.14 -24.70
N THR A 85 -1.50 1.40 -25.27
CA THR A 85 -1.41 2.06 -26.59
C THR A 85 -0.22 1.53 -27.39
N ALA A 86 -0.20 0.21 -27.67
CA ALA A 86 0.72 -0.33 -28.67
C ALA A 86 0.22 -1.69 -29.21
N ARG A 87 -0.85 -1.66 -30.01
CA ARG A 87 -1.11 -2.60 -31.11
C ARG A 87 -2.35 -2.10 -31.88
N LYS A 88 -2.13 -1.12 -32.75
CA LYS A 88 -2.93 -0.95 -33.97
C LYS A 88 -2.01 -1.31 -35.13
N THR A 89 -2.20 -2.49 -35.68
CA THR A 89 -1.83 -2.83 -37.06
C THR A 89 -2.87 -3.83 -37.53
#